data_AF-X1JID5-F1
#
_entry.id   AF-X1JID5-F1
#
_cell.length_a   1.000
_cell.length_b   1.000
_cell.length_c   1.000
_cell.angle_alpha   90.00
_cell.angle_beta   90.00
_cell.angle_gamma   90.00
#
_symmetry.space_group_name_H-M   'P 1'
#
loop_
_entity.id
_entity.type
_entity.pdbx_description
1 polymer ?
#
loop_
_entity_poly.entity_id
_entity_poly.type
_entity_poly.pdbx_seq_one_letter_code
_entity_poly.pdbx_strand_id
1 'polypeptide(L)'
;ADQLIIYAALAEGNTEYHIPRMTEHVDTNLWLVNRILGAKTTLKDNHLKIEGIGFKFKAGSKCSVNPVSLQGTKSRSNLGSRR
;
A
#
# COMPACT_ATOMS: atom_id res chain seq x y z
N ALA A 1 -11.58 5.16 5.28
CA ALA A 1 -10.64 4.77 4.21
C ALA A 1 -9.35 4.32 4.88
N ASP A 2 -9.40 3.14 5.46
CA ASP A 2 -8.60 2.87 6.67
C ASP A 2 -7.24 2.29 6.31
N GLN A 3 -7.20 1.52 5.22
CA GLN A 3 -5.98 0.96 4.67
C GLN A 3 -5.07 2.02 4.02
N LEU A 4 -5.64 3.12 3.51
CA LEU A 4 -4.86 4.19 2.86
C LEU A 4 -3.90 4.88 3.83
N ILE A 5 -4.31 5.06 5.09
CA ILE A 5 -3.49 5.69 6.13
C ILE A 5 -2.20 4.90 6.36
N ILE A 6 -2.30 3.56 6.37
CA ILE A 6 -1.16 2.67 6.64
C ILE A 6 -0.18 2.69 5.47
N TYR A 7 -0.68 2.60 4.23
CA TYR A 7 0.19 2.65 3.05
C TYR A 7 0.83 4.03 2.85
N ALA A 8 0.08 5.11 3.11
CA ALA A 8 0.61 6.47 3.07
C ALA A 8 1.74 6.68 4.09
N ALA A 9 1.59 6.13 5.29
CA ALA A 9 2.61 6.19 6.33
C ALA A 9 3.87 5.38 5.98
N LEU A 10 3.74 4.29 5.20
CA LEU A 10 4.87 3.47 4.76
C LEU A 10 5.59 4.05 3.53
N ALA A 11 4.87 4.75 2.66
CA ALA A 11 5.42 5.34 1.45
C ALA A 11 6.52 6.38 1.77
N GLU A 12 7.38 6.65 0.79
CA GLU A 12 8.37 7.73 0.89
C GLU A 12 7.72 9.05 0.44
N GLY A 13 7.80 10.08 1.28
CA GLY A 13 7.31 11.42 0.97
C GLY A 13 6.01 11.81 1.67
N ASN A 14 5.31 12.79 1.11
CA ASN A 14 4.13 13.39 1.71
C ASN A 14 2.86 12.97 0.96
N THR A 15 1.91 12.41 1.69
CA THR A 15 0.57 12.07 1.18
C THR A 15 -0.46 13.02 1.80
N GLU A 16 -1.29 13.63 0.97
CA GLU A 16 -2.31 14.59 1.37
C GLU A 16 -3.66 14.19 0.78
N TYR A 17 -4.71 14.12 1.61
CA TYR A 17 -6.06 13.84 1.12
C TYR A 17 -7.14 14.38 2.05
N HIS A 18 -8.34 14.59 1.49
CA HIS A 18 -9.48 15.14 2.22
C HIS A 18 -10.39 14.03 2.76
N ILE A 19 -10.67 14.08 4.06
CA ILE A 19 -11.54 13.13 4.76
C ILE A 19 -12.87 13.83 5.05
N PRO A 20 -13.98 13.46 4.37
CA PRO A 20 -15.25 14.17 4.52
C PRO A 20 -15.87 14.06 5.92
N ARG A 21 -15.52 13.03 6.71
CA ARG A 21 -15.98 12.86 8.08
C ARG A 21 -14.94 12.10 8.90
N MET A 22 -14.60 12.64 10.06
CA MET A 22 -13.74 11.93 11.01
C MET A 22 -14.50 10.77 11.66
N THR A 23 -13.92 9.58 11.62
CA THR A 23 -14.48 8.37 12.23
C THR A 23 -13.48 7.77 13.21
N GLU A 24 -13.94 6.95 14.16
CA GLU A 24 -13.05 6.33 15.16
C GLU A 24 -11.93 5.49 14.54
N HIS A 25 -12.18 4.87 13.38
CA HIS A 25 -11.16 4.12 12.65
C HIS A 25 -10.04 5.02 12.12
N VAL A 26 -10.35 6.25 11.68
CA VAL A 26 -9.34 7.20 11.21
C VAL A 26 -8.48 7.68 12.37
N ASP A 27 -9.08 7.99 13.51
CA ASP A 27 -8.36 8.46 14.71
C ASP A 27 -7.44 7.37 15.27
N THR A 28 -7.95 6.14 15.41
CA THR A 28 -7.16 4.98 15.84
C THR A 28 -5.99 4.71 14.90
N ASN A 29 -6.21 4.78 13.58
CA ASN A 29 -5.15 4.56 12.61
C ASN A 29 -4.10 5.68 12.63
N LEU A 30 -4.50 6.93 12.81
CA LEU A 30 -3.59 8.07 12.95
C LEU A 30 -2.71 7.94 14.19
N TRP A 31 -3.31 7.54 15.30
CA TRP A 31 -2.58 7.21 16.52
C TRP A 31 -1.60 6.06 16.27
N LEU A 32 -2.03 5.00 15.59
CA LEU A 32 -1.21 3.83 15.29
C LEU A 32 -0.02 4.17 14.40
N VAL A 33 -0.20 4.91 13.30
CA VAL A 33 0.91 5.26 12.40
C VAL A 33 1.90 6.24 13.05
N ASN A 34 1.42 7.14 13.91
CA ASN A 34 2.30 8.01 14.68
C ASN A 34 3.07 7.21 15.74
N ARG A 35 2.40 6.34 16.50
CA ARG A 35 3.00 5.62 17.62
C ARG A 35 3.89 4.44 17.20
N ILE A 36 3.47 3.67 16.20
CA ILE A 36 4.16 2.44 15.79
C ILE A 36 5.13 2.71 14.63
N LEU A 37 4.67 3.39 13.58
CA LEU A 37 5.51 3.65 12.40
C LEU A 37 6.41 4.88 12.60
N GLY A 38 6.02 5.83 13.47
CA GLY A 38 6.74 7.09 13.64
C GLY A 38 6.46 8.10 12.52
N ALA A 39 5.40 7.88 11.74
CA ALA A 39 4.99 8.79 10.67
C ALA A 39 4.35 10.06 11.26
N LYS A 40 4.72 11.24 10.75
CA LYS A 40 4.12 12.50 11.19
C LYS A 40 2.80 12.71 10.48
N THR A 41 1.74 12.97 11.24
CA THR A 41 0.41 13.22 10.70
C THR A 41 -0.12 14.56 11.19
N THR A 42 -0.72 15.34 10.29
CA THR A 42 -1.35 16.62 10.58
C THR A 42 -2.74 16.63 10.01
N LEU A 43 -3.75 16.87 10.85
CA LEU A 43 -5.14 16.99 10.44
C LEU A 43 -5.58 18.44 10.64
N LYS A 44 -6.02 19.09 9.56
CA LYS A 44 -6.55 20.46 9.59
C LYS A 44 -7.77 20.57 8.68
N ASP A 45 -8.91 20.97 9.21
CA ASP A 45 -10.14 21.24 8.43
C ASP A 45 -10.47 20.13 7.42
N ASN A 46 -10.54 18.87 7.89
CA ASN A 46 -10.76 17.67 7.06
C ASN A 46 -9.65 17.36 6.04
N HIS A 47 -8.57 18.12 6.01
CA HIS A 47 -7.38 17.84 5.23
C HIS A 47 -6.36 17.09 6.08
N LEU A 48 -6.07 15.84 5.71
CA LEU A 48 -5.08 15.01 6.37
C LEU A 48 -3.79 14.96 5.56
N LYS A 49 -2.69 15.31 6.21
CA LYS A 49 -1.32 15.19 5.71
C LYS A 49 -0.58 14.11 6.48
N ILE A 50 0.08 13.21 5.76
CA ILE A 50 0.90 12.12 6.30
C ILE A 50 2.29 12.23 5.68
N GLU A 51 3.31 12.40 6.50
CA GLU A 51 4.72 12.29 6.11
C GLU A 51 5.16 10.84 6.34
N GLY A 52 5.25 10.09 5.25
CA GLY A 52 5.59 8.68 5.30
C GLY A 52 7.08 8.44 5.57
N ILE A 53 7.37 7.32 6.22
CA ILE A 53 8.73 6.99 6.69
C ILE A 53 9.65 6.47 5.59
N GLY A 54 9.13 6.26 4.36
CA GLY A 54 9.90 5.69 3.27
C GLY A 54 10.43 4.29 3.61
N PHE A 55 9.54 3.39 4.01
CA PHE A 55 9.90 2.03 4.38
C PHE A 55 10.48 1.29 3.17
N LYS A 56 11.81 1.19 3.12
CA LYS A 56 12.53 0.44 2.08
C LYS A 56 12.64 -1.00 2.55
N PHE A 57 11.85 -1.88 1.96
CA PHE A 57 12.05 -3.32 2.13
C PHE A 57 13.43 -3.66 1.57
N LYS A 58 14.40 -3.92 2.46
CA LYS A 58 15.68 -4.53 2.05
C LYS A 58 15.37 -5.95 1.59
N ALA A 59 15.11 -6.11 0.29
CA ALA A 59 15.17 -7.41 -0.37
C ALA A 59 16.63 -7.86 -0.37
N GLY A 60 17.05 -8.43 0.76
CA GLY A 60 18.47 -8.63 1.07
C GLY A 60 18.73 -9.71 2.11
N SER A 61 17.82 -10.67 2.25
CA SER A 61 18.22 -12.05 2.54
C SER A 61 17.89 -12.81 1.27
N LYS A 62 18.83 -13.59 0.73
CA LYS A 62 18.57 -14.47 -0.42
C LYS A 62 17.36 -15.35 -0.09
N CYS A 63 16.18 -14.94 -0.53
CA CYS A 63 15.02 -15.80 -0.47
C CYS A 63 15.19 -16.73 -1.65
N SER A 64 15.74 -17.92 -1.40
CA SER A 64 15.65 -19.04 -2.32
C SER A 64 14.17 -19.41 -2.45
N VAL A 65 13.43 -18.63 -3.21
CA VAL A 65 12.16 -19.07 -3.74
C VAL A 65 12.51 -20.17 -4.74
N ASN A 66 12.30 -21.42 -4.35
CA ASN A 66 12.19 -22.49 -5.34
C ASN A 66 11.05 -22.06 -6.26
N PRO A 67 11.28 -21.86 -7.58
CA PRO A 67 10.18 -21.61 -8.48
C PRO A 67 9.32 -22.88 -8.46
N VAL A 68 8.19 -22.82 -7.75
CA VAL A 68 7.11 -23.78 -7.95
C VAL A 68 6.73 -23.65 -9.41
N SER A 69 7.01 -24.71 -10.17
CA SER A 69 6.66 -24.87 -11.57
C SER A 69 5.16 -24.64 -11.75
N LEU A 70 4.77 -23.41 -12.09
CA LEU A 70 3.48 -23.15 -12.70
C LEU A 70 3.54 -23.62 -14.15
N GLN A 71 3.47 -24.94 -14.35
CA GLN A 71 2.99 -25.50 -15.62
C GLN A 71 1.47 -25.27 -15.68
N GLY A 72 1.09 -24.02 -15.88
CA GLY A 72 -0.24 -23.61 -16.27
C GLY A 72 -0.37 -23.71 -17.78
N THR A 73 -0.94 -24.83 -18.20
CA THR A 73 -1.47 -25.20 -19.52
C THR A 73 -1.58 -24.09 -20.58
N LYS A 74 -0.87 -24.31 -21.69
CA LYS A 74 -1.05 -23.64 -22.98
C LYS A 74 -2.48 -23.89 -23.48
N SER A 75 -3.42 -23.00 -23.21
CA SER A 75 -4.74 -23.06 -23.83
C SER A 75 -4.65 -22.49 -25.24
N ARG A 76 -4.56 -23.43 -26.19
CA ARG A 76 -4.58 -23.23 -27.63
C ARG A 76 -6.06 -23.17 -28.03
N SER A 77 -6.54 -22.02 -28.48
CA SER A 77 -7.78 -21.95 -29.26
C SER A 77 -7.48 -21.45 -30.67
N ASN A 78 -7.62 -22.38 -31.61
CA ASN A 78 -7.66 -22.14 -33.05
C ASN A 78 -8.95 -21.39 -33.41
N LEU A 79 -8.82 -20.39 -34.28
CA LEU A 79 -9.79 -19.97 -35.31
C LEU A 79 -9.04 -18.94 -36.16
N GLY A 80 -8.87 -19.00 -37.48
CA GLY A 80 -9.33 -19.85 -38.55
C GLY A 80 -9.11 -19.08 -39.86
N SER A 81 -9.04 -19.80 -40.97
CA SER A 81 -9.32 -19.31 -42.34
C SER A 81 -8.21 -18.63 -43.15
N ARG A 82 -7.65 -19.45 -44.05
CA ARG A 82 -7.52 -19.21 -45.51
C ARG A 82 -7.04 -17.84 -45.99
N ARG A 83 -5.85 -17.83 -46.59
CA ARG A 83 -5.68 -17.61 -48.04
C ARG A 83 -4.40 -18.27 -48.52
#